data_AF-A0A6P0L5G8-F1
#
_entry.id   AF-A0A6P0L5G8-F1
#
_cell.length_a   1.000
_cell.length_b   1.000
_cell.length_c   1.000
_cell.angle_alpha   90.00
_cell.angle_beta   90.00
_cell.angle_gamma   90.00
#
_symmetry.space_group_name_H-M   'P 1'
#
loop_
_entity.id
_entity.type
_entity.pdbx_description
1 polymer ?
#
loop_
_entity_poly.entity_id
_entity_poly.type
_entity_poly.pdbx_seq_one_letter_code
_entity_poly.pdbx_strand_id
1 'polypeptide(L)'
;MRIEQIVEKALKDGYLTPLMESEVGRLCDTASELSIEEYMALDKLMGALLSGEVVTVARKQFINVMEELVLSEAIDQVTKIEDKSDRFLEVGDIAAYALNRLPPLYATTEKGAQYQRKRAKQDLMDLINHQVKDAIAKYLERPDFGADRQAIRKTTSKDLMGQISNMLEGCAPGFEPKPQRSNGLHGLR
;
A
#
# COMPACT_ATOMS: atom_id res chain seq x y z
N MET A 1 -10.77 -20.52 18.02
CA MET A 1 -11.20 -19.82 19.26
C MET A 1 -12.65 -20.20 19.49
N ARG A 2 -13.10 -20.34 20.74
CA ARG A 2 -14.52 -20.60 21.04
C ARG A 2 -15.28 -19.27 21.12
N ILE A 3 -16.59 -19.30 20.87
CA ILE A 3 -17.46 -18.11 20.95
C ILE A 3 -17.37 -17.48 22.35
N GLU A 4 -17.41 -18.28 23.41
CA GLU A 4 -17.22 -17.88 24.82
C GLU A 4 -16.03 -16.92 25.04
N GLN A 5 -14.86 -17.26 24.48
CA GLN A 5 -13.61 -16.50 24.66
C GLN A 5 -13.66 -15.14 23.96
N ILE A 6 -14.40 -15.05 22.86
CA ILE A 6 -14.61 -13.80 22.12
C ILE A 6 -15.58 -12.90 22.89
N VAL A 7 -16.66 -13.49 23.44
CA VAL A 7 -17.64 -12.77 24.27
C VAL A 7 -17.03 -12.26 25.57
N GLU A 8 -16.30 -13.09 26.31
CA GLU A 8 -15.63 -12.69 27.55
C GLU A 8 -14.64 -11.54 27.30
N LYS A 9 -13.89 -11.61 26.20
CA LYS A 9 -12.99 -10.53 25.80
C LYS A 9 -13.73 -9.25 25.41
N ALA A 10 -14.82 -9.33 24.64
CA ALA A 10 -15.62 -8.17 24.27
C ALA A 10 -16.26 -7.48 25.50
N LEU A 11 -16.73 -8.25 26.48
CA LEU A 11 -17.25 -7.74 27.75
C LEU A 11 -16.16 -7.09 28.62
N LYS A 12 -14.95 -7.65 28.63
CA LYS A 12 -13.82 -7.09 29.38
C LYS A 12 -13.25 -5.83 28.74
N ASP A 13 -13.16 -5.81 27.41
CA ASP A 13 -12.59 -4.70 26.65
C ASP A 13 -13.61 -3.57 26.43
N GLY A 14 -14.92 -3.82 26.61
CA GLY A 14 -16.03 -2.86 26.44
C GLY A 14 -16.36 -2.53 24.97
N TYR A 15 -15.70 -3.19 24.02
CA TYR A 15 -15.82 -2.92 22.59
C TYR A 15 -15.87 -4.22 21.79
N LEU A 16 -16.87 -4.36 20.92
CA LEU A 16 -16.88 -5.41 19.92
C LEU A 16 -16.11 -4.92 18.68
N THR A 17 -14.96 -5.54 18.41
CA THR A 17 -14.16 -5.20 17.22
C THR A 17 -14.70 -5.93 15.97
N PRO A 18 -14.55 -5.36 14.76
CA PRO A 18 -15.03 -6.00 13.53
C PRO A 18 -14.32 -7.29 13.12
N LEU A 19 -13.26 -7.66 13.83
CA LEU A 19 -12.58 -8.95 13.69
C LEU A 19 -13.26 -10.00 14.59
N MET A 20 -13.57 -9.65 15.84
CA MET A 20 -14.36 -10.49 16.75
C MET A 20 -15.75 -10.80 16.18
N GLU A 21 -16.45 -9.78 15.65
CA GLU A 21 -17.74 -9.93 14.97
C GLU A 21 -17.65 -10.90 13.79
N SER A 22 -16.63 -10.75 12.94
CA SER A 22 -16.41 -11.61 11.78
C SER A 22 -16.00 -13.05 12.17
N GLU A 23 -15.33 -13.23 13.31
CA GLU A 23 -15.01 -14.56 13.84
C GLU A 23 -16.24 -15.25 14.44
N VAL A 24 -17.08 -14.52 15.18
CA VAL A 24 -18.37 -15.03 15.69
C VAL A 24 -19.27 -15.43 14.52
N GLY A 25 -19.45 -14.55 13.53
CA GLY A 25 -20.23 -14.85 12.32
C GLY A 25 -19.74 -16.12 11.62
N ARG A 26 -18.44 -16.24 11.34
CA ARG A 26 -17.86 -17.45 10.73
C ARG A 26 -18.08 -18.70 11.59
N LEU A 27 -17.98 -18.61 12.92
CA LEU A 27 -18.22 -19.75 13.81
C LEU A 27 -19.69 -20.17 13.79
N CYS A 28 -20.63 -19.22 13.81
CA CYS A 28 -22.06 -19.47 13.65
C CYS A 28 -22.39 -20.08 12.27
N ASP A 29 -21.78 -19.61 11.18
CA ASP A 29 -21.99 -20.13 9.82
C ASP A 29 -21.38 -21.54 9.62
N THR A 30 -20.35 -21.91 10.41
CA THR A 30 -19.67 -23.21 10.31
C THR A 30 -20.27 -24.27 11.24
N ALA A 31 -20.93 -23.86 12.32
CA ALA A 31 -21.54 -24.76 13.30
C ALA A 31 -23.01 -25.06 12.96
N SER A 32 -23.29 -26.23 12.37
CA SER A 32 -24.65 -26.67 12.05
C SER A 32 -25.56 -26.81 13.28
N GLU A 33 -24.98 -27.03 14.46
CA GLU A 33 -25.64 -26.96 15.77
C GLU A 33 -24.67 -26.27 16.75
N LEU A 34 -25.09 -25.18 17.39
CA LEU A 34 -24.32 -24.52 18.46
C LEU A 34 -24.54 -25.24 19.79
N SER A 35 -23.52 -25.27 20.64
CA SER A 35 -23.69 -25.77 22.01
C SER A 35 -24.58 -24.83 22.85
N ILE A 36 -25.16 -25.35 23.92
CA ILE A 36 -25.93 -24.54 24.89
C ILE A 36 -25.03 -23.44 25.49
N GLU A 37 -23.76 -23.73 25.72
CA GLU A 37 -22.76 -22.80 26.27
C GLU A 37 -22.48 -21.66 25.29
N GLU A 38 -22.36 -21.97 24.00
CA GLU A 38 -22.17 -21.00 22.91
C GLU A 38 -23.41 -20.13 22.72
N TYR A 39 -24.62 -20.69 22.83
CA TYR A 39 -25.88 -19.96 22.75
C TYR A 39 -26.05 -18.99 23.94
N MET A 40 -25.72 -19.43 25.17
CA MET A 40 -25.71 -18.57 26.36
C MET A 40 -24.66 -17.45 26.28
N ALA A 41 -23.49 -17.72 25.69
CA ALA A 41 -22.49 -16.69 25.42
C ALA A 41 -23.01 -15.66 24.39
N LEU A 42 -23.69 -16.12 23.34
CA LEU A 42 -24.29 -15.24 22.33
C LEU A 42 -25.41 -14.35 22.92
N ASP A 43 -26.29 -14.92 23.74
CA ASP A 43 -27.35 -14.19 24.45
C ASP A 43 -26.79 -13.12 25.39
N LYS A 44 -25.73 -13.45 26.14
CA LYS A 44 -25.01 -12.49 26.98
C LYS A 44 -24.38 -11.35 26.17
N LEU A 45 -23.84 -11.64 24.99
CA LEU A 45 -23.32 -10.62 24.08
C LEU A 45 -24.44 -9.72 23.53
N MET A 46 -25.58 -10.29 23.13
CA MET A 46 -26.75 -9.52 22.69
C MET A 46 -27.28 -8.62 23.82
N GLY A 47 -27.37 -9.14 25.05
CA GLY A 47 -27.75 -8.36 26.23
C GLY A 47 -26.81 -7.17 26.47
N ALA A 48 -25.49 -7.38 26.36
CA ALA A 48 -24.48 -6.33 26.53
C ALA A 48 -24.46 -5.29 25.40
N LEU A 49 -24.83 -5.68 24.17
CA LEU A 49 -25.04 -4.74 23.06
C LEU A 49 -26.31 -3.90 23.28
N LEU A 50 -27.38 -4.49 23.83
CA LEU A 50 -28.64 -3.81 24.11
C LEU A 50 -28.59 -2.90 25.35
N SER A 51 -27.80 -3.26 26.37
CA SER A 51 -27.56 -2.43 27.55
C SER A 51 -26.57 -1.29 27.30
N GLY A 52 -25.81 -1.36 26.21
CA GLY A 52 -24.75 -0.40 25.87
C GLY A 52 -23.44 -0.63 26.63
N GLU A 53 -23.29 -1.75 27.34
CA GLU A 53 -22.03 -2.16 27.99
C GLU A 53 -20.93 -2.48 26.98
N VAL A 54 -21.30 -2.93 25.78
CA VAL A 54 -20.37 -3.19 24.67
C VAL A 54 -20.73 -2.31 23.47
N VAL A 55 -19.80 -1.44 23.06
CA VAL A 55 -19.98 -0.59 21.87
C VAL A 55 -19.39 -1.28 20.65
N THR A 56 -20.16 -1.41 19.57
CA THR A 56 -19.63 -1.89 18.29
C THR A 56 -18.73 -0.83 17.66
N VAL A 57 -17.45 -1.16 17.48
CA VAL A 57 -16.52 -0.27 16.76
C VAL A 57 -16.74 -0.48 15.27
N ALA A 58 -17.74 0.19 14.71
CA ALA A 58 -18.06 0.11 13.28
C ALA A 58 -16.78 0.26 12.43
N ARG A 59 -16.63 -0.58 11.39
CA ARG A 59 -15.53 -0.46 10.40
C ARG A 59 -15.57 0.94 9.81
N LYS A 60 -14.71 1.85 10.28
CA LYS A 60 -14.59 3.19 9.71
C LYS A 60 -14.06 3.05 8.29
N GLN A 61 -14.97 3.10 7.32
CA GLN A 61 -14.65 3.09 5.90
C GLN A 61 -14.02 4.43 5.53
N PHE A 62 -12.70 4.52 5.64
CA PHE A 62 -11.93 5.65 5.13
C PHE A 62 -11.55 5.36 3.68
N ILE A 63 -11.95 6.23 2.76
CA ILE A 63 -11.56 6.15 1.34
C ILE A 63 -10.78 7.40 0.94
N ASN A 64 -9.69 7.25 0.18
CA ASN A 64 -8.96 8.37 -0.39
C ASN A 64 -9.55 8.70 -1.77
N VAL A 65 -10.27 9.81 -1.88
CA VAL A 65 -10.97 10.20 -3.11
C VAL A 65 -9.99 10.54 -4.25
N MET A 66 -8.73 10.83 -3.94
CA MET A 66 -7.70 11.07 -4.96
C MET A 66 -7.32 9.81 -5.75
N GLU A 67 -7.48 8.62 -5.18
CA GLU A 67 -7.06 7.36 -5.80
C GLU A 67 -7.79 7.13 -7.13
N GLU A 68 -9.11 7.22 -7.13
CA GLU A 68 -9.96 7.13 -8.32
C GLU A 68 -9.63 8.18 -9.39
N LEU A 69 -9.41 9.44 -8.97
CA LEU A 69 -9.14 10.55 -9.89
C LEU A 69 -7.77 10.40 -10.55
N VAL A 70 -6.76 9.99 -9.77
CA VAL A 70 -5.39 9.80 -10.26
C VAL A 70 -5.29 8.55 -11.13
N LEU A 71 -5.97 7.45 -10.78
CA LEU A 71 -6.03 6.27 -11.65
C LEU A 71 -6.66 6.61 -13.00
N SER A 72 -7.78 7.34 -13.01
CA SER A 72 -8.47 7.74 -14.24
C SER A 72 -7.55 8.55 -15.17
N GLU A 73 -6.91 9.60 -14.64
CA GLU A 73 -5.99 10.44 -15.42
C GLU A 73 -4.71 9.69 -15.82
N ALA A 74 -4.19 8.79 -14.98
CA ALA A 74 -3.01 7.99 -15.30
C ALA A 74 -3.28 7.02 -16.45
N ILE A 75 -4.43 6.33 -16.46
CA ILE A 75 -4.87 5.49 -17.59
C ILE A 75 -5.00 6.35 -18.85
N ASP A 76 -5.74 7.46 -18.75
CA ASP A 76 -5.98 8.37 -19.86
C ASP A 76 -4.70 8.97 -20.45
N GLN A 77 -3.64 9.19 -19.67
CA GLN A 77 -2.35 9.65 -20.19
C GLN A 77 -1.46 8.52 -20.70
N VAL A 78 -1.47 7.35 -20.04
CA VAL A 78 -0.71 6.17 -20.47
C VAL A 78 -1.18 5.69 -21.83
N THR A 79 -2.48 5.49 -22.05
CA THR A 79 -3.01 5.05 -23.35
C THR A 79 -2.64 6.03 -24.47
N LYS A 80 -2.72 7.35 -24.23
CA LYS A 80 -2.30 8.39 -25.20
C LYS A 80 -0.80 8.37 -25.55
N ILE A 81 0.02 7.67 -24.78
CA ILE A 81 1.46 7.49 -25.00
C ILE A 81 1.75 6.13 -25.60
N GLU A 82 1.09 5.06 -25.14
CA GLU A 82 1.16 3.72 -25.75
C GLU A 82 0.69 3.75 -27.22
N ASP A 83 -0.36 4.51 -27.53
CA ASP A 83 -0.81 4.79 -28.91
C ASP A 83 0.26 5.46 -29.80
N LYS A 84 1.28 6.08 -29.20
CA LYS A 84 2.33 6.86 -29.88
C LYS A 84 3.72 6.25 -29.74
N SER A 85 3.88 5.23 -28.91
CA SER A 85 5.16 4.70 -28.47
C SER A 85 4.96 3.26 -28.01
N ASP A 86 5.64 2.33 -28.66
CA ASP A 86 5.56 0.89 -28.43
C ASP A 86 6.27 0.47 -27.12
N ARG A 87 6.00 1.19 -26.02
CA ARG A 87 6.55 0.99 -24.67
C ARG A 87 5.41 0.86 -23.68
N PHE A 88 5.25 -0.33 -23.12
CA PHE A 88 4.27 -0.61 -22.08
C PHE A 88 4.61 0.16 -20.79
N LEU A 89 3.62 0.86 -20.23
CA LEU A 89 3.78 1.70 -19.03
C LEU A 89 2.96 1.14 -17.86
N GLU A 90 3.63 0.83 -16.74
CA GLU A 90 2.92 0.31 -15.57
C GLU A 90 2.15 1.43 -14.84
N VAL A 91 0.85 1.50 -15.10
CA VAL A 91 -0.08 2.46 -14.49
C VAL A 91 0.00 2.45 -12.95
N GLY A 92 0.26 1.29 -12.34
CA GLY A 92 0.40 1.15 -10.88
C GLY A 92 1.57 1.96 -10.32
N ASP A 93 2.76 1.83 -10.92
CA ASP A 93 3.97 2.55 -10.49
C ASP A 93 3.81 4.07 -10.70
N ILE A 94 3.16 4.48 -11.81
CA ILE A 94 2.85 5.88 -12.14
C ILE A 94 1.84 6.49 -11.15
N ALA A 95 0.74 5.79 -10.89
CA ALA A 95 -0.29 6.23 -9.95
C ALA A 95 0.25 6.30 -8.51
N ALA A 96 1.06 5.31 -8.09
CA ALA A 96 1.72 5.33 -6.79
C ALA A 96 2.70 6.51 -6.67
N TYR A 97 3.47 6.83 -7.72
CA TYR A 97 4.35 8.00 -7.71
C TYR A 97 3.58 9.31 -7.56
N ALA A 98 2.49 9.47 -8.31
CA ALA A 98 1.64 10.66 -8.26
C ALA A 98 0.93 10.79 -6.90
N LEU A 99 0.28 9.73 -6.40
CA LEU A 99 -0.44 9.74 -5.13
C LEU A 99 0.46 10.11 -3.93
N ASN A 100 1.71 9.67 -3.93
CA ASN A 100 2.70 10.03 -2.89
C ASN A 100 3.12 11.53 -2.91
N ARG A 101 2.69 12.31 -3.90
CA ARG A 101 2.98 13.75 -4.05
C ARG A 101 1.74 14.64 -3.98
N LEU A 102 0.56 14.03 -3.88
CA LEU A 102 -0.73 14.71 -3.87
C LEU A 102 -1.28 14.79 -2.44
N PRO A 103 -1.99 15.87 -2.07
CA PRO A 103 -2.63 15.95 -0.77
C PRO A 103 -3.74 14.88 -0.67
N PRO A 104 -3.72 13.98 0.33
CA PRO A 104 -4.72 12.92 0.44
C PRO A 104 -6.07 13.49 0.86
N LEU A 105 -7.14 13.05 0.20
CA LEU A 105 -8.51 13.50 0.48
C LEU A 105 -9.34 12.35 1.04
N TYR A 106 -9.17 12.10 2.34
CA TYR A 106 -9.94 11.07 3.03
C TYR A 106 -11.39 11.50 3.32
N ALA A 107 -12.31 10.55 3.14
CA ALA A 107 -13.71 10.69 3.53
C ALA A 107 -14.18 9.44 4.31
N THR A 108 -15.06 9.66 5.30
CA THR A 108 -15.71 8.61 6.12
C THR A 108 -17.16 8.34 5.74
N THR A 109 -17.71 9.12 4.80
CA THR A 109 -19.10 9.03 4.35
C THR A 109 -19.15 9.24 2.85
N GLU A 110 -20.11 8.61 2.18
CA GLU A 110 -20.30 8.76 0.74
C GLU A 110 -20.55 10.23 0.33
N LYS A 111 -21.38 10.95 1.10
CA LYS A 111 -21.64 12.39 0.88
C LYS A 111 -20.37 13.23 1.00
N GLY A 112 -19.52 12.94 1.98
CA GLY A 112 -18.21 13.56 2.13
C GLY A 112 -17.29 13.25 0.94
N ALA A 113 -17.29 12.00 0.48
CA ALA A 113 -16.50 11.58 -0.68
C ALA A 113 -16.93 12.30 -1.97
N GLN A 114 -18.24 12.40 -2.22
CA GLN A 114 -18.79 13.14 -3.37
C GLN A 114 -18.43 14.64 -3.30
N TYR A 115 -18.47 15.26 -2.12
CA TYR A 115 -18.04 16.65 -1.93
C TYR A 115 -16.55 16.84 -2.24
N GLN A 116 -15.70 16.00 -1.65
CA GLN A 116 -14.26 16.02 -1.89
C GLN A 116 -13.92 15.75 -3.37
N ARG A 117 -14.64 14.86 -4.05
CA ARG A 117 -14.47 14.57 -5.49
C ARG A 117 -14.80 15.80 -6.34
N LYS A 118 -15.90 16.51 -6.04
CA LYS A 118 -16.27 17.76 -6.74
C LYS A 118 -15.21 18.84 -6.54
N ARG A 119 -14.78 19.05 -5.29
CA ARG A 119 -13.73 20.01 -4.94
C ARG A 119 -12.40 19.69 -5.62
N ALA A 120 -11.95 18.43 -5.60
CA ALA A 120 -10.73 18.01 -6.28
C ALA A 120 -10.78 18.26 -7.80
N LYS A 121 -11.93 18.04 -8.44
CA LYS A 121 -12.13 18.36 -9.87
C LYS A 121 -12.13 19.87 -10.18
N GLN A 122 -12.39 20.73 -9.19
CA GLN A 122 -12.37 22.19 -9.36
C GLN A 122 -11.01 22.80 -9.03
N ASP A 123 -10.40 22.40 -7.90
CA ASP A 123 -9.23 23.05 -7.31
C ASP A 123 -7.90 22.33 -7.63
N LEU A 124 -7.93 21.01 -7.87
CA LEU A 124 -6.74 20.15 -7.89
C LEU A 124 -6.49 19.43 -9.21
N MET A 125 -7.39 19.54 -10.19
CA MET A 125 -7.27 18.83 -11.48
C MET A 125 -5.96 19.17 -12.22
N ASP A 126 -5.59 20.44 -12.30
CA ASP A 126 -4.33 20.86 -12.93
C ASP A 126 -3.09 20.29 -12.23
N LEU A 127 -3.16 20.18 -10.90
CA LEU A 127 -2.09 19.67 -10.06
C LEU A 127 -1.98 18.13 -10.13
N ILE A 128 -3.11 17.42 -10.27
CA ILE A 128 -3.16 15.99 -10.62
C ILE A 128 -2.50 15.79 -12.00
N ASN A 129 -2.95 16.53 -13.01
CA ASN A 129 -2.45 16.43 -14.38
C ASN A 129 -0.94 16.66 -14.47
N HIS A 130 -0.42 17.62 -13.70
CA HIS A 130 1.02 17.88 -13.60
C HIS A 130 1.77 16.72 -12.94
N GLN A 131 1.30 16.20 -11.79
CA GLN A 131 1.98 15.10 -11.10
C GLN A 131 1.94 13.78 -11.89
N VAL A 132 0.88 13.51 -12.65
CA VAL A 132 0.80 12.34 -13.55
C VAL A 132 1.82 12.48 -14.70
N LYS A 133 1.95 13.67 -15.32
CA LYS A 133 2.97 13.93 -16.35
C LYS A 133 4.39 13.77 -15.81
N ASP A 134 4.66 14.33 -14.63
CA ASP A 134 5.94 14.21 -13.94
C ASP A 134 6.28 12.77 -13.55
N ALA A 135 5.27 11.98 -13.17
CA ALA A 135 5.42 10.55 -12.89
C ALA A 135 5.82 9.78 -14.15
N ILE A 136 5.12 10.02 -15.26
CA ILE A 136 5.38 9.38 -16.56
C ILE A 136 6.77 9.74 -17.07
N ALA A 137 7.17 11.02 -17.03
CA ALA A 137 8.49 11.45 -17.47
C ALA A 137 9.61 10.72 -16.70
N LYS A 138 9.49 10.63 -15.38
CA LYS A 138 10.48 9.94 -14.53
C LYS A 138 10.43 8.42 -14.65
N TYR A 139 9.28 7.85 -15.00
CA TYR A 139 9.17 6.43 -15.35
C TYR A 139 9.90 6.12 -16.67
N LEU A 140 9.82 7.02 -17.66
CA LEU A 140 10.53 6.88 -18.94
C LEU A 140 12.04 7.12 -18.84
N GLU A 141 12.48 8.02 -17.95
CA GLU A 141 13.89 8.31 -17.63
C GLU A 141 14.55 7.25 -16.72
N ARG A 142 13.76 6.39 -16.06
CA ARG A 142 14.27 5.37 -15.14
C ARG A 142 15.15 4.38 -15.91
N PRO A 143 16.46 4.25 -15.59
CA PRO A 143 17.26 3.17 -16.12
C PRO A 143 16.73 1.83 -15.59
N ASP A 144 16.92 0.76 -16.36
CA ASP A 144 16.45 -0.58 -15.99
C ASP A 144 17.29 -1.16 -14.85
N PHE A 145 16.98 -0.69 -13.63
CA PHE A 145 17.26 -1.44 -12.42
C PHE A 145 16.36 -2.68 -12.47
N GLY A 146 16.93 -3.79 -12.95
CA GLY A 146 16.36 -5.12 -12.80
C GLY A 146 16.05 -5.45 -11.33
N ALA A 147 15.51 -6.64 -11.06
CA ALA A 147 14.86 -7.00 -9.79
C ALA A 147 15.64 -6.73 -8.46
N ASP A 148 16.94 -6.44 -8.53
CA ASP A 148 17.80 -6.01 -7.42
C ASP A 148 17.55 -4.57 -6.92
N ARG A 149 16.28 -4.24 -6.58
CA ARG A 149 15.94 -3.14 -5.66
C ARG A 149 16.36 -3.49 -4.20
N GLN A 150 17.63 -3.87 -3.98
CA GLN A 150 18.12 -4.34 -2.69
C GLN A 150 18.18 -3.18 -1.67
N ALA A 151 17.36 -3.26 -0.62
CA ALA A 151 17.42 -2.32 0.50
C ALA A 151 18.81 -2.37 1.16
N ILE A 152 19.39 -1.20 1.45
CA ILE A 152 20.71 -1.06 2.09
C ILE A 152 20.72 -1.87 3.40
N ARG A 153 21.51 -2.96 3.40
CA ARG A 153 21.59 -3.84 4.57
C ARG A 153 22.46 -3.18 5.63
N LYS A 154 22.01 -3.18 6.88
CA LYS A 154 22.77 -2.65 8.02
C LYS A 154 23.97 -3.54 8.33
N THR A 155 25.08 -3.29 7.64
CA THR A 155 26.42 -3.77 8.00
C THR A 155 27.38 -2.60 8.19
N THR A 156 28.59 -2.91 8.65
CA THR A 156 29.62 -1.96 9.11
C THR A 156 29.92 -0.88 8.07
N SER A 157 30.34 0.32 8.51
CA SER A 157 30.63 1.50 7.65
C SER A 157 31.43 1.22 6.36
N LYS A 158 32.36 0.26 6.39
CA LYS A 158 33.15 -0.16 5.22
C LYS A 158 32.31 -0.88 4.15
N ASP A 159 31.32 -1.66 4.55
CA ASP A 159 30.41 -2.39 3.66
C ASP A 159 29.36 -1.45 3.05
N LEU A 160 28.95 -0.41 3.80
CA LEU A 160 28.07 0.65 3.30
C LEU A 160 28.71 1.40 2.13
N MET A 161 30.00 1.75 2.22
CA MET A 161 30.71 2.39 1.11
C MET A 161 30.83 1.47 -0.12
N GLY A 162 31.01 0.17 0.07
CA GLY A 162 30.98 -0.81 -1.03
C GLY A 162 29.61 -0.91 -1.71
N GLN A 163 28.53 -1.00 -0.92
CA GLN A 163 27.16 -1.01 -1.44
C GLN A 163 26.83 0.27 -2.20
N ILE A 164 27.23 1.44 -1.69
CA ILE A 164 27.04 2.74 -2.34
C ILE A 164 27.86 2.83 -3.64
N SER A 165 29.12 2.36 -3.67
CA SER A 165 29.92 2.32 -4.91
C SER A 165 29.23 1.50 -5.98
N ASN A 166 28.82 0.27 -5.67
CA ASN A 166 28.16 -0.62 -6.63
C ASN A 166 26.83 -0.04 -7.14
N MET A 167 26.06 0.64 -6.29
CA MET A 167 24.83 1.35 -6.71
C MET A 167 25.13 2.55 -7.61
N LEU A 168 26.17 3.34 -7.31
CA LEU A 168 26.58 4.48 -8.14
C LEU A 168 27.13 4.03 -9.50
N GLU A 169 27.85 2.91 -9.55
CA GLU A 169 28.34 2.28 -10.78
C GLU A 169 27.17 1.85 -11.68
N GLY A 170 26.10 1.27 -11.11
CA GLY A 170 24.87 0.96 -11.85
C GLY A 170 24.06 2.18 -12.33
N CYS A 171 24.25 3.36 -11.71
CA CYS A 171 23.60 4.61 -12.10
C CYS A 171 24.38 5.40 -13.18
N ALA A 172 25.57 4.98 -13.58
CA ALA A 172 26.46 5.72 -14.47
C ALA A 172 26.45 5.15 -15.90
N PRO A 173 25.79 5.80 -16.89
CA PRO A 173 25.89 5.40 -18.28
C PRO A 173 27.32 5.63 -18.80
N GLY A 174 28.09 4.56 -18.95
CA GLY A 174 29.48 4.60 -19.41
C GLY A 174 30.55 4.51 -18.32
N PHE A 175 30.29 3.85 -17.19
CA PHE A 175 31.34 3.54 -16.21
C PHE A 175 32.44 2.65 -16.83
N GLU A 176 33.66 3.19 -16.97
CA GLU A 176 34.83 2.38 -17.35
C GLU A 176 35.20 1.43 -16.18
N PRO A 177 35.11 0.10 -16.35
CA PRO A 177 35.58 -0.82 -15.33
C PRO A 177 37.08 -0.65 -15.19
N LYS A 178 37.57 -0.42 -13.95
CA LYS A 178 39.00 -0.31 -13.67
C LYS A 178 39.74 -1.51 -14.29
N PRO A 179 40.80 -1.28 -15.09
CA PRO A 179 41.50 -2.37 -15.74
C PRO A 179 42.01 -3.35 -14.68
N GLN A 180 41.53 -4.59 -14.75
CA GLN A 180 42.06 -5.68 -13.94
C GLN A 180 43.56 -5.75 -14.23
N ARG A 181 44.38 -5.47 -13.20
CA ARG A 181 45.82 -5.70 -13.28
C ARG A 181 46.01 -7.19 -13.49
N SER A 182 46.29 -7.59 -14.73
CA SER A 182 46.75 -8.92 -15.03
C SER A 182 48.04 -9.14 -14.23
N ASN A 183 48.00 -10.09 -13.29
CA ASN A 183 49.20 -10.61 -12.66
C ASN A 183 49.96 -11.47 -13.70
N GLY A 184 50.54 -10.81 -14.69
CA GLY A 184 51.51 -11.39 -15.60
C GLY A 184 52.77 -11.73 -14.82
N LEU A 185 53.14 -13.01 -14.81
CA LEU A 185 54.37 -13.49 -14.18
C LEU A 185 55.57 -12.76 -14.77
N HIS A 186 56.50 -12.31 -13.92
CA HIS A 186 57.91 -12.13 -14.28
C HIS A 186 58.83 -12.46 -13.09
N GLY A 187 58.84 -13.73 -12.71
CA GLY A 187 59.92 -14.32 -11.90
C GLY A 187 61.04 -14.81 -12.80
N LEU A 188 61.93 -13.91 -13.22
CA LEU A 188 63.12 -14.23 -14.02
C LEU A 188 64.31 -13.36 -13.62
N ARG A 189 64.97 -13.70 -12.51
CA ARG A 189 66.44 -13.84 -12.34
C ARG A 189 66.81 -14.13 -10.90
#